data_AF-A0AAD2DZQ2-F1
#
_entry.id   AF-A0AAD2DZQ2-F1
#
_cell.length_a   1.000
_cell.length_b   1.000
_cell.length_c   1.000
_cell.angle_alpha   90.00
_cell.angle_beta   90.00
_cell.angle_gamma   90.00
#
_symmetry.space_group_name_H-M   'P 1'
#
loop_
_entity.id
_entity.type
_entity.pdbx_description
1 polymer ?
#
loop_
_entity_poly.entity_id
_entity_poly.type
_entity_poly.pdbx_seq_one_letter_code
_entity_poly.pdbx_strand_id
1 'polypeptide(L)'
;MGWSTSGVGELKTNNYAVGFIFEVENMDTFLFTSESVNEGHPDKLCDQISDAVLDACLEQDPDSKVACETCTKTNMVMVFGEITTKGNIDYEKIVRDTCRNIGFTSDNVGLDADKCKVLVNIEQQSPDIAQGVHGHLTKRPEEIGAGDQGHMFGYATDETPELMPLSHVLATKLGARLTEVRKNGTCAWLRPDGKTQVTVEYYNDNGAMVPVRVHTVLISTQHDETVTNDEIAKDLKEHVIKPVVPEKYLDEKTIFHLNPSGRPGMISINLDLKRGGNGRFLKTAAYGHFGRDDPDFTWEVENMDSFLLPLNL
;
A
#
# COMPACT_ATOMS: atom_id res chain seq x y z
N MET A 1 -56.95 -53.63 23.34
CA MET A 1 -57.39 -52.76 22.23
C MET A 1 -56.23 -52.75 21.22
N GLY A 2 -56.01 -53.76 20.37
CA GLY A 2 -56.85 -54.25 19.25
C GLY A 2 -56.89 -53.17 18.16
N TRP A 3 -56.33 -53.27 16.95
CA TRP A 3 -56.11 -54.38 16.01
C TRP A 3 -54.94 -54.01 15.05
N SER A 4 -53.87 -54.81 14.88
CA SER A 4 -53.63 -55.94 13.94
C SER A 4 -53.08 -55.55 12.54
N THR A 5 -51.79 -55.85 12.26
CA THR A 5 -51.24 -56.92 11.36
C THR A 5 -51.14 -56.52 9.87
N SER A 6 -49.97 -56.53 9.23
CA SER A 6 -49.20 -57.69 8.71
C SER A 6 -48.01 -57.12 7.91
N GLY A 7 -46.86 -57.74 7.65
CA GLY A 7 -46.37 -59.11 7.74
C GLY A 7 -44.90 -59.15 7.25
N VAL A 8 -44.30 -60.33 7.33
CA VAL A 8 -42.87 -60.68 7.35
C VAL A 8 -42.23 -60.83 5.96
N GLY A 9 -40.90 -60.65 5.87
CA GLY A 9 -40.01 -61.15 4.80
C GLY A 9 -39.32 -60.00 4.02
N GLU A 10 -38.04 -59.99 3.67
CA GLU A 10 -36.98 -60.98 3.54
C GLU A 10 -35.65 -60.20 3.55
N LEU A 11 -34.59 -60.76 4.12
CA LEU A 11 -33.22 -60.30 3.87
C LEU A 11 -32.88 -60.52 2.39
N LYS A 12 -32.85 -59.45 1.59
CA LYS A 12 -32.15 -59.42 0.30
C LYS A 12 -31.02 -58.42 0.38
N THR A 13 -29.80 -58.95 0.41
CA THR A 13 -28.57 -58.23 0.14
C THR A 13 -28.63 -57.62 -1.26
N ASN A 14 -28.96 -56.34 -1.36
CA ASN A 14 -28.66 -55.55 -2.55
C ASN A 14 -27.65 -54.48 -2.14
N ASN A 15 -26.47 -54.57 -2.74
CA ASN A 15 -25.44 -53.54 -2.74
C ASN A 15 -26.06 -52.23 -3.24
N TYR A 16 -26.43 -51.35 -2.34
CA TYR A 16 -26.57 -49.93 -2.64
C TYR A 16 -25.45 -49.22 -1.90
N ALA A 17 -24.41 -48.83 -2.64
CA ALA A 17 -23.50 -47.81 -2.19
C ALA A 17 -24.35 -46.57 -1.86
N VAL A 18 -24.45 -46.25 -0.58
CA VAL A 18 -25.01 -44.97 -0.12
C VAL A 18 -23.93 -43.93 -0.44
N GLY A 19 -23.89 -43.49 -1.69
CA GLY A 19 -23.16 -42.30 -2.08
C GLY A 19 -23.89 -41.12 -1.47
N PHE A 20 -23.36 -40.56 -0.38
CA PHE A 20 -23.69 -39.20 0.00
C PHE A 20 -23.17 -38.30 -1.11
N ILE A 21 -24.03 -37.99 -2.07
CA ILE A 21 -23.84 -36.84 -2.94
C ILE A 21 -24.05 -35.64 -2.03
N PHE A 22 -22.96 -35.09 -1.50
CA PHE A 22 -22.99 -33.70 -1.06
C PHE A 22 -23.19 -32.89 -2.34
N GLU A 23 -24.41 -32.40 -2.56
CA GLU A 23 -24.59 -31.24 -3.42
C GLU A 23 -23.66 -30.16 -2.87
N VAL A 24 -22.59 -29.88 -3.60
CA VAL A 24 -21.78 -28.70 -3.36
C VAL A 24 -22.70 -27.55 -3.74
N GLU A 25 -23.41 -26.99 -2.77
CA GLU A 25 -24.05 -25.68 -2.93
C GLU A 25 -22.99 -24.77 -3.54
N ASN A 26 -23.33 -24.08 -4.64
CA ASN A 26 -22.47 -23.04 -5.21
C ASN A 26 -22.09 -22.10 -4.07
N MET A 27 -20.86 -22.20 -3.58
CA MET A 27 -20.35 -21.28 -2.57
C MET A 27 -20.25 -19.92 -3.24
N ASP A 28 -21.12 -19.00 -2.85
CA ASP A 28 -21.04 -17.62 -3.30
C ASP A 28 -19.70 -17.04 -2.84
N THR A 29 -18.83 -16.73 -3.80
CA THR A 29 -17.55 -16.06 -3.56
C THR A 29 -17.69 -14.57 -3.86
N PHE A 30 -16.80 -13.77 -3.26
CA PHE A 30 -16.69 -12.34 -3.55
C PHE A 30 -15.22 -11.92 -3.66
N LEU A 31 -14.98 -10.80 -4.34
CA LEU A 31 -13.64 -10.23 -4.50
C LEU A 31 -13.45 -9.08 -3.54
N PHE A 32 -12.34 -9.08 -2.81
CA PHE A 32 -11.93 -7.98 -1.95
C PHE A 32 -10.50 -7.56 -2.28
N THR A 33 -10.25 -6.24 -2.28
CA THR A 33 -8.97 -5.69 -2.72
C THR A 33 -8.36 -4.81 -1.63
N SER A 34 -7.05 -4.95 -1.44
CA SER A 34 -6.27 -4.06 -0.58
C SER A 34 -5.00 -3.64 -1.31
N GLU A 35 -4.52 -2.44 -1.00
CA GLU A 35 -3.27 -1.90 -1.52
C GLU A 35 -2.25 -1.63 -0.42
N SER A 36 -1.00 -1.47 -0.82
CA SER A 36 0.10 -1.03 0.04
C SER A 36 1.15 -0.31 -0.80
N VAL A 37 1.93 0.54 -0.14
CA VAL A 37 3.07 1.24 -0.75
C VAL A 37 4.31 0.99 0.10
N ASN A 38 5.48 0.97 -0.52
CA ASN A 38 6.73 0.70 0.18
C ASN A 38 7.35 1.97 0.79
N GLU A 39 8.53 1.83 1.40
CA GLU A 39 9.24 2.91 2.10
C GLU A 39 9.59 4.14 1.22
N GLY A 40 9.65 3.98 -0.10
CA GLY A 40 10.01 5.06 -1.03
C GLY A 40 8.84 5.87 -1.55
N HIS A 41 7.60 5.48 -1.27
CA HIS A 41 6.44 6.29 -1.65
C HIS A 41 6.50 7.65 -0.96
N PRO A 42 6.26 8.79 -1.63
CA PRO A 42 6.45 10.12 -1.04
C PRO A 42 5.66 10.36 0.24
N ASP A 43 4.43 9.85 0.33
CA ASP A 43 3.64 9.99 1.57
C ASP A 43 4.22 9.13 2.69
N LYS A 44 4.73 7.92 2.38
CA LYS A 44 5.41 7.10 3.39
C LYS A 44 6.80 7.58 3.76
N LEU A 45 7.48 8.30 2.86
CA LEU A 45 8.68 9.05 3.20
C LEU A 45 8.38 10.12 4.26
N CYS A 46 7.27 10.86 4.09
CA CYS A 46 6.83 11.84 5.09
C CYS A 46 6.55 11.18 6.45
N ASP A 47 5.78 10.09 6.47
CA ASP A 47 5.49 9.35 7.70
C ASP A 47 6.77 8.91 8.42
N GLN A 48 7.71 8.29 7.69
CA GLN A 48 8.98 7.84 8.26
C GLN A 48 9.85 8.99 8.79
N ILE A 49 9.80 10.17 8.16
CA ILE A 49 10.52 11.35 8.65
C ILE A 49 9.87 11.89 9.93
N SER A 50 8.54 11.99 9.95
CA SER A 50 7.78 12.42 11.13
C SER A 50 8.07 11.51 12.33
N ASP A 51 8.04 10.18 12.13
CA ASP A 51 8.36 9.21 13.17
C ASP A 51 9.85 9.22 13.56
N ALA A 52 10.77 9.45 12.62
CA ALA A 52 12.20 9.59 12.96
C ALA A 52 12.47 10.82 13.83
N VAL A 53 11.70 11.91 13.65
CA VAL A 53 11.74 13.08 14.54
C VAL A 53 11.16 12.75 15.90
N LEU A 54 10.04 12.02 15.96
CA LEU A 54 9.46 11.50 17.20
C LEU A 54 10.47 10.65 17.98
N ASP A 55 11.10 9.67 17.33
CA ASP A 55 12.10 8.79 17.95
C ASP A 55 13.27 9.59 18.53
N ALA A 56 13.79 10.57 17.78
CA ALA A 56 14.88 11.42 18.25
C ALA A 56 14.49 12.28 19.47
N CYS A 57 13.23 12.71 19.55
CA CYS A 57 12.70 13.41 20.72
C CYS A 57 12.59 12.47 21.93
N LEU A 58 12.00 11.28 21.73
CA LEU A 58 11.79 10.30 22.79
C LEU A 58 13.10 9.69 23.33
N GLU A 59 14.13 9.56 22.50
CA GLU A 59 15.46 9.09 22.91
C GLU A 59 16.09 10.02 23.96
N GLN A 60 15.86 11.34 23.85
CA GLN A 60 16.45 12.34 24.75
C GLN A 60 15.50 12.79 25.87
N ASP A 61 14.19 12.80 25.62
CA ASP A 61 13.15 13.21 26.56
C ASP A 61 11.88 12.34 26.36
N PRO A 62 11.71 11.26 27.14
CA PRO A 62 10.55 10.38 27.03
C PRO A 62 9.20 11.06 27.27
N ASP A 63 9.21 12.24 27.91
CA ASP A 63 8.02 13.05 28.16
C ASP A 63 7.71 14.07 27.04
N SER A 64 8.43 14.00 25.92
CA SER A 64 8.23 14.89 24.76
C SER A 64 6.77 14.92 24.32
N LYS A 65 6.31 16.09 23.88
CA LYS A 65 5.02 16.27 23.19
C LYS A 65 5.35 16.56 21.74
N VAL A 66 4.98 15.66 20.84
CA VAL A 66 5.39 15.70 19.43
C VAL A 66 4.15 15.57 18.55
N ALA A 67 3.89 16.59 17.74
CA ALA A 67 2.97 16.58 16.61
C ALA A 67 3.76 17.07 15.39
N CYS A 68 4.60 16.18 14.84
CA CYS A 68 5.50 16.50 13.74
C CYS A 68 4.88 16.07 12.41
N GLU A 69 4.50 17.04 11.59
CA GLU A 69 4.06 16.84 10.22
C GLU A 69 5.24 16.95 9.26
N THR A 70 5.17 16.19 8.17
CA THR A 70 6.14 16.26 7.09
C THR A 70 5.43 16.38 5.74
N CYS A 71 5.90 17.29 4.88
CA CYS A 71 5.51 17.30 3.47
C CYS A 71 6.74 17.32 2.55
N THR A 72 6.58 16.77 1.35
CA THR A 72 7.68 16.68 0.38
C THR A 72 7.23 17.00 -1.04
N LYS A 73 8.11 17.65 -1.79
CA LYS A 73 7.98 17.85 -3.23
C LYS A 73 9.38 17.91 -3.85
N THR A 74 9.46 18.16 -5.15
CA THR A 74 10.72 18.24 -5.88
C THR A 74 11.73 19.15 -5.16
N ASN A 75 12.85 18.55 -4.76
CA ASN A 75 13.97 19.22 -4.11
C ASN A 75 13.64 19.89 -2.75
N MET A 76 12.58 19.45 -2.06
CA MET A 76 12.15 20.04 -0.79
C MET A 76 11.52 19.00 0.14
N VAL A 77 11.96 19.00 1.39
CA VAL A 77 11.24 18.43 2.53
C VAL A 77 10.97 19.55 3.53
N MET A 78 9.77 19.59 4.09
CA MET A 78 9.42 20.48 5.19
C MET A 78 8.91 19.66 6.36
N VAL A 79 9.47 19.88 7.54
CA VAL A 79 8.92 19.42 8.83
C VAL A 79 8.28 20.60 9.55
N PHE A 80 7.05 20.41 10.05
CA PHE A 80 6.26 21.48 10.66
C PHE A 80 5.28 20.94 11.71
N GLY A 81 4.73 21.81 12.55
CA GLY A 81 3.82 21.43 13.64
C GLY A 81 4.37 21.81 15.02
N GLU A 82 3.99 21.05 16.05
CA GLU A 82 4.25 21.44 17.43
C GLU A 82 5.08 20.40 18.19
N ILE A 83 6.23 20.81 18.71
CA ILE A 83 7.11 19.98 19.54
C ILE A 83 7.51 20.74 20.81
N THR A 84 7.14 20.17 21.96
CA THR A 84 7.65 20.57 23.27
C THR A 84 8.51 19.43 23.82
N THR A 85 9.83 19.62 23.78
CA THR A 85 10.83 18.63 24.23
C THR A 85 12.00 19.32 24.93
N LYS A 86 12.65 18.60 25.85
CA LYS A 86 13.95 18.99 26.42
C LYS A 86 15.13 18.56 25.53
N GLY A 87 14.89 17.69 24.55
CA GLY A 87 15.91 17.18 23.63
C GLY A 87 16.48 18.28 22.73
N ASN A 88 17.77 18.14 22.39
CA ASN A 88 18.40 18.99 21.38
C ASN A 88 18.35 18.26 20.03
N ILE A 89 17.42 18.68 19.17
CA ILE A 89 17.06 17.98 17.94
C ILE A 89 17.67 18.68 16.72
N ASP A 90 18.48 17.94 15.97
CA ASP A 90 18.95 18.35 14.64
C ASP A 90 17.99 17.80 13.58
N TYR A 91 16.90 18.55 13.34
CA TYR A 91 15.86 18.18 12.38
C TYR A 91 16.41 17.96 10.98
N GLU A 92 17.34 18.83 10.54
CA GLU A 92 17.91 18.73 9.20
C GLU A 92 18.67 17.43 9.03
N LYS A 93 19.52 17.07 9.99
CA LYS A 93 20.24 15.80 9.96
C LYS A 93 19.29 14.61 9.93
N ILE A 94 18.24 14.60 10.76
CA ILE A 94 17.26 13.51 10.81
C ILE A 94 16.56 13.35 9.46
N VAL A 95 16.05 14.43 8.88
CA VAL A 95 15.41 14.41 7.55
C VAL A 95 16.34 13.81 6.50
N ARG A 96 17.59 14.28 6.44
CA ARG A 96 18.57 13.83 5.45
C ARG A 96 18.94 12.37 5.65
N ASP A 97 19.16 11.94 6.88
CA ASP A 97 19.50 10.55 7.20
C ASP A 97 18.37 9.59 6.83
N THR A 98 17.12 9.94 7.14
CA THR A 98 15.94 9.14 6.75
C THR A 98 15.82 9.04 5.23
N CYS A 99 15.94 10.15 4.49
CA CYS A 99 15.91 10.15 3.02
C CYS A 99 17.02 9.25 2.44
N ARG A 100 18.24 9.34 2.98
CA ARG A 100 19.40 8.56 2.54
C ARG A 100 19.22 7.07 2.79
N ASN A 101 18.71 6.69 3.98
CA ASN A 101 18.48 5.30 4.36
C ASN A 101 17.42 4.61 3.49
N ILE A 102 16.41 5.36 3.05
CA ILE A 102 15.38 4.88 2.11
C ILE A 102 16.00 4.67 0.71
N GLY A 103 16.97 5.50 0.34
CA GLY A 103 17.72 5.39 -0.92
C GLY A 103 17.54 6.58 -1.86
N PHE A 104 17.06 7.72 -1.37
CA PHE A 104 16.98 8.98 -2.12
C PHE A 104 18.33 9.72 -2.08
N THR A 105 19.25 9.30 -2.96
CA THR A 105 20.64 9.78 -2.98
C THR A 105 21.01 10.55 -4.25
N SER A 106 20.04 10.84 -5.14
CA SER A 106 20.27 11.63 -6.35
C SER A 106 18.97 12.13 -6.96
N ASP A 107 19.04 13.24 -7.71
CA ASP A 107 17.89 13.76 -8.46
C ASP A 107 17.31 12.72 -9.43
N ASN A 108 18.14 11.80 -9.93
CA ASN A 108 17.73 10.73 -10.84
C ASN A 108 16.73 9.76 -10.20
N VAL A 109 16.78 9.56 -8.88
CA VAL A 109 15.81 8.70 -8.17
C VAL A 109 14.62 9.49 -7.62
N GLY A 110 14.59 10.81 -7.81
CA GLY A 110 13.46 11.69 -7.50
C GLY A 110 13.73 12.69 -6.36
N LEU A 111 14.74 12.42 -5.52
CA LEU A 111 15.19 13.29 -4.44
C LEU A 111 16.65 12.96 -4.08
N ASP A 112 17.44 13.98 -3.79
CA ASP A 112 18.81 13.86 -3.31
C ASP A 112 18.90 14.37 -1.86
N ALA A 113 19.09 13.45 -0.91
CA ALA A 113 19.15 13.76 0.52
C ALA A 113 20.22 14.80 0.89
N ASP A 114 21.30 14.92 0.11
CA ASP A 114 22.41 15.83 0.41
C ASP A 114 22.25 17.21 -0.26
N LYS A 115 21.31 17.34 -1.22
CA LYS A 115 21.07 18.60 -1.96
C LYS A 115 19.69 19.19 -1.74
N CYS A 116 18.73 18.42 -1.25
CA CYS A 116 17.38 18.89 -1.03
C CYS A 116 17.33 20.03 0.01
N LYS A 117 16.39 20.95 -0.19
CA LYS A 117 16.06 21.96 0.81
C LYS A 117 15.33 21.26 1.96
N VAL A 118 15.78 21.51 3.19
CA VAL A 118 15.05 21.13 4.40
C VAL A 118 14.54 22.39 5.05
N LEU A 119 13.20 22.50 5.17
CA LEU A 119 12.53 23.61 5.82
C LEU A 119 12.00 23.11 7.17
N VAL A 120 12.20 23.90 8.22
CA VAL A 120 11.76 23.57 9.58
C VAL A 120 10.87 24.70 10.06
N ASN A 121 9.62 24.38 10.37
CA ASN A 121 8.65 25.32 10.95
C ASN A 121 7.93 24.66 12.13
N ILE A 122 8.70 24.44 13.20
CA ILE A 122 8.26 23.78 14.43
C ILE A 122 8.10 24.83 15.53
N GLU A 123 6.95 24.85 16.17
CA GLU A 123 6.68 25.68 17.36
C GLU A 123 6.48 24.79 18.60
N GLN A 124 6.28 25.41 19.77
CA GLN A 124 5.89 24.65 20.96
C GLN A 124 4.41 24.28 20.89
N GLN A 125 4.04 23.20 21.58
CA GLN A 125 2.64 22.88 21.81
C GLN A 125 1.92 24.07 22.46
N SER A 126 0.72 24.39 21.97
CA SER A 126 -0.12 25.43 22.55
C SER A 126 -0.29 25.24 24.07
N PRO A 127 -0.07 26.29 24.89
CA PRO A 127 -0.24 26.20 26.33
C PRO A 127 -1.69 25.87 26.74
N ASP A 128 -2.67 26.24 25.92
CA ASP A 128 -4.09 25.97 26.16
C ASP A 128 -4.42 24.47 26.01
N ILE A 129 -3.72 23.78 25.10
CA ILE A 129 -3.79 22.33 24.96
C ILE A 129 -3.03 21.68 26.13
N ALA A 130 -1.82 22.15 26.41
CA ALA A 130 -0.96 21.59 27.44
C ALA A 130 -1.60 21.59 28.83
N GLN A 131 -2.28 22.68 29.22
CA GLN A 131 -2.99 22.76 30.51
C GLN A 131 -4.17 21.76 30.59
N GLY A 132 -4.89 21.56 29.48
CA GLY A 132 -6.06 20.69 29.42
C GLY A 132 -5.69 19.20 29.45
N VAL A 133 -4.68 18.82 28.67
CA VAL A 133 -4.28 17.42 28.45
C VAL A 133 -3.43 16.90 29.61
N HIS A 134 -2.26 17.49 29.84
CA HIS A 134 -1.26 16.99 30.79
C HIS A 134 -0.94 17.99 31.92
N GLY A 135 -1.66 19.11 32.00
CA GLY A 135 -1.48 20.14 33.04
C GLY A 135 -0.08 20.73 33.05
N HIS A 136 0.54 20.97 31.90
CA HIS A 136 1.97 21.34 31.81
C HIS A 136 2.90 20.35 32.53
N LEU A 137 2.63 19.04 32.38
CA LEU A 137 3.40 17.93 32.97
C LEU A 137 3.24 17.81 34.49
N THR A 138 2.14 18.33 35.05
CA THR A 138 1.82 18.20 36.49
C THR A 138 0.81 17.09 36.80
N LYS A 139 0.04 16.64 35.80
CA LYS A 139 -0.94 15.55 35.98
C LYS A 139 -0.23 14.21 36.17
N ARG A 140 -0.79 13.35 37.02
CA ARG A 140 -0.35 11.96 37.14
C ARG A 140 -0.74 11.18 35.86
N PRO A 141 -0.03 10.10 35.51
CA PRO A 141 -0.31 9.33 34.29
C PRO A 141 -1.78 8.91 34.13
N GLU A 142 -2.43 8.50 35.22
CA GLU A 142 -3.84 8.10 35.24
C GLU A 142 -4.85 9.26 35.12
N GLU A 143 -4.37 10.51 35.19
CA GLU A 143 -5.17 11.73 35.11
C GLU A 143 -4.95 12.49 33.78
N ILE A 144 -4.03 12.02 32.94
CA ILE A 144 -3.77 12.62 31.62
C ILE A 144 -5.03 12.46 30.76
N GLY A 145 -5.52 13.59 30.23
CA GLY A 145 -6.65 13.60 29.30
C GLY A 145 -6.26 13.11 27.91
N ALA A 146 -7.24 12.76 27.09
CA ALA A 146 -7.00 12.52 25.67
C ALA A 146 -6.38 13.77 25.02
N GLY A 147 -5.41 13.58 24.13
CA GLY A 147 -4.70 14.68 23.45
C GLY A 147 -5.59 15.48 22.51
N ASP A 148 -6.64 14.85 21.98
CA ASP A 148 -7.70 15.46 21.17
C ASP A 148 -8.97 14.57 21.24
N GLN A 149 -10.08 15.06 20.69
CA GLN A 149 -11.31 14.30 20.50
C GLN A 149 -11.16 13.28 19.35
N GLY A 150 -11.84 12.13 19.44
CA GLY A 150 -11.85 11.13 18.38
C GLY A 150 -12.44 9.79 18.81
N HIS A 151 -12.48 8.84 17.88
CA HIS A 151 -12.86 7.45 18.12
C HIS A 151 -11.87 6.50 17.44
N MET A 152 -11.65 5.33 18.03
CA MET A 152 -10.69 4.34 17.55
C MET A 152 -11.38 3.00 17.34
N PHE A 153 -10.97 2.28 16.29
CA PHE A 153 -11.44 0.92 16.00
C PHE A 153 -10.25 -0.04 16.00
N GLY A 154 -10.42 -1.18 16.65
CA GLY A 154 -9.55 -2.34 16.48
C GLY A 154 -10.25 -3.39 15.63
N TYR A 155 -9.51 -4.03 14.74
CA TYR A 155 -10.01 -5.14 13.92
C TYR A 155 -9.01 -6.29 13.97
N ALA A 156 -9.53 -7.51 13.96
CA ALA A 156 -8.76 -8.74 13.82
C ALA A 156 -9.62 -9.77 13.08
N THR A 157 -8.96 -10.63 12.31
CA THR A 157 -9.56 -11.73 11.54
C THR A 157 -8.64 -12.93 11.64
N ASP A 158 -9.17 -14.13 11.82
CA ASP A 158 -8.38 -15.36 11.99
C ASP A 158 -7.86 -15.94 10.66
N GLU A 159 -8.11 -15.28 9.53
CA GLU A 159 -7.70 -15.73 8.19
C GLU A 159 -6.18 -15.80 7.97
N THR A 160 -5.38 -15.13 8.83
CA THR A 160 -3.91 -15.22 8.84
C THR A 160 -3.35 -15.40 10.26
N PRO A 161 -2.14 -15.97 10.42
CA PRO A 161 -1.50 -16.11 11.73
C PRO A 161 -1.27 -14.80 12.49
N GLU A 162 -1.06 -13.70 11.77
CA GLU A 162 -0.89 -12.34 12.31
C GLU A 162 -2.22 -11.61 12.57
N LEU A 163 -3.36 -12.31 12.42
CA LEU A 163 -4.71 -11.84 12.66
C LEU A 163 -5.17 -10.64 11.79
N MET A 164 -4.64 -10.55 10.56
CA MET A 164 -4.90 -9.47 9.61
C MET A 164 -5.49 -10.01 8.30
N PRO A 165 -6.22 -9.18 7.51
CA PRO A 165 -6.73 -9.60 6.21
C PRO A 165 -5.61 -10.05 5.27
N LEU A 166 -5.75 -11.21 4.63
CA LEU A 166 -4.76 -11.77 3.71
C LEU A 166 -4.48 -10.81 2.55
N SER A 167 -5.50 -10.12 2.00
CA SER A 167 -5.30 -9.10 0.96
C SER A 167 -4.33 -8.00 1.40
N HIS A 168 -4.47 -7.49 2.63
CA HIS A 168 -3.60 -6.47 3.20
C HIS A 168 -2.20 -7.02 3.51
N VAL A 169 -2.12 -8.21 4.10
CA VAL A 169 -0.85 -8.88 4.43
C VAL A 169 -0.03 -9.10 3.17
N LEU A 170 -0.64 -9.62 2.10
CA LEU A 170 0.06 -9.89 0.84
C LEU A 170 0.51 -8.59 0.15
N ALA A 171 -0.35 -7.57 0.02
CA ALA A 171 0.04 -6.29 -0.55
C ALA A 171 1.24 -5.69 0.21
N THR A 172 1.16 -5.65 1.54
CA THR A 172 2.23 -5.11 2.39
C THR A 172 3.53 -5.92 2.26
N LYS A 173 3.47 -7.25 2.28
CA LYS A 173 4.66 -8.10 2.11
C LYS A 173 5.27 -7.98 0.71
N LEU A 174 4.46 -7.77 -0.33
CA LEU A 174 4.98 -7.50 -1.69
C LEU A 174 5.75 -6.18 -1.74
N GLY A 175 5.23 -5.11 -1.11
CA GLY A 175 5.94 -3.82 -1.01
C GLY A 175 7.26 -3.92 -0.23
N ALA A 176 7.28 -4.69 0.87
CA ALA A 176 8.48 -4.97 1.63
C ALA A 176 9.49 -5.79 0.80
N ARG A 177 9.04 -6.84 0.10
CA ARG A 177 9.90 -7.68 -0.74
C ARG A 177 10.50 -6.89 -1.91
N LEU A 178 9.73 -5.99 -2.53
CA LEU A 178 10.22 -5.08 -3.57
C LEU A 178 11.40 -4.23 -3.07
N THR A 179 11.30 -3.73 -1.85
CA THR A 179 12.38 -2.99 -1.19
C THR A 179 13.59 -3.87 -0.91
N GLU A 180 13.37 -5.10 -0.45
CA GLU A 180 14.43 -6.06 -0.16
C GLU A 180 15.25 -6.38 -1.42
N VAL A 181 14.60 -6.72 -2.54
CA VAL A 181 15.29 -7.07 -3.79
C VAL A 181 16.00 -5.88 -4.45
N ARG A 182 15.57 -4.64 -4.13
CA ARG A 182 16.31 -3.42 -4.46
C ARG A 182 17.57 -3.30 -3.61
N LYS A 183 17.43 -3.37 -2.27
CA LYS A 183 18.53 -3.15 -1.32
C LYS A 183 19.62 -4.23 -1.41
N ASN A 184 19.24 -5.48 -1.72
CA ASN A 184 20.20 -6.58 -1.87
C ASN A 184 20.77 -6.72 -3.29
N GLY A 185 20.33 -5.90 -4.26
CA GLY A 185 20.83 -5.88 -5.63
C GLY A 185 20.30 -6.99 -6.55
N THR A 186 19.36 -7.83 -6.11
CA THR A 186 18.73 -8.86 -6.96
C THR A 186 18.06 -8.21 -8.18
N CYS A 187 17.36 -7.10 -7.97
CA CYS A 187 16.75 -6.29 -9.03
C CYS A 187 17.34 -4.88 -8.97
N ALA A 188 18.60 -4.72 -9.39
CA ALA A 188 19.37 -3.47 -9.26
C ALA A 188 18.76 -2.27 -10.01
N TRP A 189 17.88 -2.52 -10.99
CA TRP A 189 17.17 -1.49 -11.75
C TRP A 189 16.05 -0.80 -10.95
N LEU A 190 15.67 -1.34 -9.79
CA LEU A 190 14.63 -0.78 -8.94
C LEU A 190 15.05 0.54 -8.30
N ARG A 191 14.11 1.49 -8.28
CA ARG A 191 14.21 2.72 -7.52
C ARG A 191 13.27 2.68 -6.31
N PRO A 192 13.36 3.62 -5.35
CA PRO A 192 12.69 3.48 -4.05
C PRO A 192 11.16 3.40 -4.12
N ASP A 193 10.48 4.15 -4.98
CA ASP A 193 9.01 4.27 -4.98
C ASP A 193 8.33 3.02 -5.62
N GLY A 194 7.42 2.39 -4.87
CA GLY A 194 6.67 1.22 -5.32
C GLY A 194 5.31 1.08 -4.64
N LYS A 195 4.33 0.62 -5.42
CA LYS A 195 2.95 0.35 -5.02
C LYS A 195 2.55 -1.06 -5.38
N THR A 196 1.67 -1.63 -4.56
CA THR A 196 1.17 -2.99 -4.71
C THR A 196 -0.32 -3.03 -4.40
N GLN A 197 -1.04 -3.91 -5.08
CA GLN A 197 -2.45 -4.15 -4.81
C GLN A 197 -2.76 -5.62 -5.04
N VAL A 198 -3.52 -6.22 -4.13
CA VAL A 198 -3.90 -7.63 -4.18
C VAL A 198 -5.41 -7.74 -4.05
N THR A 199 -6.02 -8.37 -5.04
CA THR A 199 -7.41 -8.79 -5.00
C THR A 199 -7.46 -10.27 -4.66
N VAL A 200 -8.15 -10.62 -3.57
CA VAL A 200 -8.34 -11.99 -3.11
C VAL A 200 -9.81 -12.35 -3.30
N GLU A 201 -10.02 -13.58 -3.76
CA GLU A 201 -11.34 -14.21 -3.79
C GLU A 201 -11.60 -14.89 -2.45
N TYR A 202 -12.73 -14.57 -1.85
CA TYR A 202 -13.12 -15.03 -0.53
C TYR A 202 -14.43 -15.79 -0.55
N TYR A 203 -14.55 -16.73 0.38
CA TYR A 203 -15.79 -17.34 0.81
C TYR A 203 -16.14 -16.85 2.22
N ASN A 204 -17.42 -16.64 2.49
CA ASN A 204 -17.93 -16.28 3.80
C ASN A 204 -18.44 -17.53 4.53
N ASP A 205 -17.68 -18.00 5.53
CA ASP A 205 -18.10 -19.07 6.43
C ASP A 205 -18.74 -18.49 7.69
N ASN A 206 -20.06 -18.27 7.65
CA ASN A 206 -20.85 -17.82 8.81
C ASN A 206 -20.31 -16.53 9.47
N GLY A 207 -19.76 -15.62 8.68
CA GLY A 207 -19.15 -14.36 9.11
C GLY A 207 -17.62 -14.37 9.13
N ALA A 208 -16.99 -15.54 9.07
CA ALA A 208 -15.54 -15.68 8.95
C ALA A 208 -15.09 -15.59 7.48
N MET A 209 -13.99 -14.88 7.24
CA MET A 209 -13.44 -14.68 5.91
C MET A 209 -12.47 -15.81 5.58
N VAL A 210 -12.77 -16.60 4.55
CA VAL A 210 -11.93 -17.72 4.11
C VAL A 210 -11.31 -17.39 2.75
N PRO A 211 -10.00 -17.12 2.66
CA PRO A 211 -9.34 -16.86 1.39
C PRO A 211 -9.31 -18.12 0.51
N VAL A 212 -9.83 -18.01 -0.71
CA VAL A 212 -9.87 -19.10 -1.69
C VAL A 212 -8.63 -19.06 -2.58
N ARG A 213 -8.39 -17.93 -3.24
CA ARG A 213 -7.28 -17.71 -4.17
C ARG A 213 -6.97 -16.22 -4.35
N VAL A 214 -5.79 -15.91 -4.85
CA VAL A 214 -5.47 -14.56 -5.32
C VAL A 214 -6.03 -14.40 -6.73
N HIS A 215 -6.95 -13.46 -6.89
CA HIS A 215 -7.56 -13.17 -8.19
C HIS A 215 -6.65 -12.28 -9.05
N THR A 216 -6.16 -11.18 -8.49
CA THR A 216 -5.33 -10.21 -9.20
C THR A 216 -4.19 -9.73 -8.32
N VAL A 217 -2.99 -9.64 -8.91
CA VAL A 217 -1.84 -8.93 -8.32
C VAL A 217 -1.46 -7.78 -9.24
N LEU A 218 -1.36 -6.57 -8.68
CA LEU A 218 -0.83 -5.40 -9.34
C LEU A 218 0.43 -4.92 -8.60
N ILE A 219 1.47 -4.63 -9.36
CA ILE A 219 2.68 -3.98 -8.87
C ILE A 219 3.04 -2.86 -9.84
N SER A 220 3.23 -1.66 -9.32
CA SER A 220 3.79 -0.51 -10.05
C SER A 220 5.03 -0.04 -9.30
N THR A 221 6.19 -0.16 -9.92
CA THR A 221 7.46 0.23 -9.28
C THR A 221 8.27 1.17 -10.17
N GLN A 222 8.90 2.15 -9.54
CA GLN A 222 9.87 3.04 -10.14
C GLN A 222 11.12 2.25 -10.53
N HIS A 223 11.64 2.50 -11.73
CA HIS A 223 12.79 1.79 -12.27
C HIS A 223 13.70 2.75 -13.04
N ASP A 224 14.93 2.32 -13.32
CA ASP A 224 15.84 3.05 -14.21
C ASP A 224 15.54 2.80 -15.70
N GLU A 225 16.30 3.44 -16.59
CA GLU A 225 16.07 3.38 -18.04
C GLU A 225 16.62 2.11 -18.70
N THR A 226 17.38 1.29 -17.98
CA THR A 226 18.14 0.15 -18.51
C THR A 226 17.29 -1.09 -18.72
N VAL A 227 16.20 -1.24 -17.95
CA VAL A 227 15.34 -2.42 -17.95
C VAL A 227 14.15 -2.28 -18.90
N THR A 228 13.76 -3.39 -19.53
CA THR A 228 12.56 -3.50 -20.38
C THR A 228 11.33 -3.91 -19.57
N ASN A 229 10.12 -3.65 -20.07
CA ASN A 229 8.89 -4.07 -19.38
C ASN A 229 8.78 -5.60 -19.25
N ASP A 230 9.29 -6.36 -20.22
CA ASP A 230 9.27 -7.83 -20.18
C ASP A 230 10.18 -8.36 -19.06
N GLU A 231 11.37 -7.77 -18.90
CA GLU A 231 12.28 -8.08 -17.79
C GLU A 231 11.68 -7.66 -16.45
N ILE A 232 11.09 -6.47 -16.34
CA ILE A 232 10.36 -6.02 -15.14
C ILE A 232 9.29 -7.05 -14.76
N ALA A 233 8.42 -7.43 -15.71
CA ALA A 233 7.33 -8.36 -15.45
C ALA A 233 7.85 -9.74 -15.00
N LYS A 234 8.90 -10.24 -15.65
CA LYS A 234 9.56 -11.51 -15.29
C LYS A 234 10.15 -11.46 -13.88
N ASP A 235 10.94 -10.44 -13.58
CA ASP A 235 11.65 -10.28 -12.31
C ASP A 235 10.67 -10.05 -11.15
N LEU A 236 9.64 -9.23 -11.34
CA LEU A 236 8.59 -9.03 -10.34
C LEU A 236 7.86 -10.35 -10.03
N LYS A 237 7.54 -11.15 -11.05
CA LYS A 237 6.88 -12.43 -10.84
C LYS A 237 7.77 -13.43 -10.09
N GLU A 238 9.03 -13.55 -10.48
CA GLU A 238 9.96 -14.56 -9.93
C GLU A 238 10.55 -14.15 -8.57
N HIS A 239 10.94 -12.88 -8.42
CA HIS A 239 11.71 -12.42 -7.26
C HIS A 239 10.88 -11.67 -6.23
N VAL A 240 9.65 -11.26 -6.56
CA VAL A 240 8.75 -10.53 -5.64
C VAL A 240 7.48 -11.32 -5.32
N ILE A 241 6.73 -11.75 -6.34
CA ILE A 241 5.42 -12.39 -6.14
C ILE A 241 5.55 -13.82 -5.61
N LYS A 242 6.25 -14.69 -6.34
CA LYS A 242 6.38 -16.11 -5.94
C LYS A 242 7.00 -16.32 -4.55
N PRO A 243 7.98 -15.51 -4.10
CA PRO A 243 8.52 -15.65 -2.74
C PRO A 243 7.56 -15.22 -1.63
N VAL A 244 6.53 -14.41 -1.95
CA VAL A 244 5.62 -13.82 -0.96
C VAL A 244 4.27 -14.50 -0.94
N VAL A 245 3.67 -14.74 -2.11
CA VAL A 245 2.33 -15.31 -2.23
C VAL A 245 2.42 -16.83 -2.16
N PRO A 246 1.79 -17.49 -1.16
CA PRO A 246 1.78 -18.93 -1.07
C PRO A 246 1.24 -19.57 -2.36
N GLU A 247 1.92 -20.59 -2.86
CA GLU A 247 1.61 -21.25 -4.15
C GLU A 247 0.15 -21.74 -4.22
N LYS A 248 -0.41 -22.20 -3.10
CA LYS A 248 -1.82 -22.63 -3.00
C LYS A 248 -2.86 -21.56 -3.39
N TYR A 249 -2.47 -20.29 -3.41
CA TYR A 249 -3.35 -19.18 -3.78
C TYR A 249 -3.11 -18.68 -5.21
N LEU A 250 -2.10 -19.19 -5.92
CA LEU A 250 -1.80 -18.81 -7.30
C LEU A 250 -2.19 -19.94 -8.25
N ASP A 251 -2.84 -19.58 -9.36
CA ASP A 251 -3.28 -20.50 -10.40
C ASP A 251 -3.16 -19.89 -11.81
N GLU A 252 -3.48 -20.67 -12.86
CA GLU A 252 -3.42 -20.17 -14.23
C GLU A 252 -4.39 -19.03 -14.55
N LYS A 253 -5.39 -18.78 -13.69
CA LYS A 253 -6.38 -17.72 -13.84
C LYS A 253 -6.00 -16.44 -13.09
N THR A 254 -4.89 -16.46 -12.35
CA THR A 254 -4.43 -15.27 -11.61
C THR A 254 -3.99 -14.19 -12.59
N ILE A 255 -4.56 -13.00 -12.44
CA ILE A 255 -4.29 -11.86 -13.30
C ILE A 255 -3.09 -11.08 -12.74
N PHE A 256 -2.13 -10.74 -13.59
CA PHE A 256 -0.94 -9.97 -13.22
C PHE A 256 -0.88 -8.65 -13.98
N HIS A 257 -0.95 -7.53 -13.27
CA HIS A 257 -0.71 -6.19 -13.79
C HIS A 257 0.64 -5.69 -13.30
N LEU A 258 1.71 -5.93 -14.08
CA LEU A 258 3.08 -5.64 -13.68
C LEU A 258 3.60 -4.43 -14.47
N ASN A 259 3.78 -3.31 -13.77
CA ASN A 259 4.01 -1.98 -14.34
C ASN A 259 3.01 -1.60 -15.46
N PRO A 260 1.68 -1.66 -15.19
CA PRO A 260 0.64 -1.50 -16.21
C PRO A 260 0.61 -0.13 -16.87
N SER A 261 1.17 0.90 -16.23
CA SER A 261 1.29 2.24 -16.80
C SER A 261 2.23 2.32 -18.01
N GLY A 262 3.06 1.30 -18.22
CA GLY A 262 4.34 1.51 -18.89
C GLY A 262 5.19 2.51 -18.11
N ARG A 263 6.37 2.87 -18.60
CA ARG A 263 7.30 3.76 -17.89
C ARG A 263 6.58 5.03 -17.36
N PRO A 264 6.52 5.32 -16.04
CA PRO A 264 5.82 6.51 -15.53
C PRO A 264 6.40 7.83 -16.07
N GLY A 265 7.70 7.88 -16.36
CA GLY A 265 8.32 8.99 -17.08
C GLY A 265 7.82 9.15 -18.52
N MET A 266 7.44 8.05 -19.18
CA MET A 266 6.81 8.07 -20.50
C MET A 266 5.37 8.58 -20.47
N ILE A 267 4.63 8.49 -19.35
CA ILE A 267 3.35 9.22 -19.24
C ILE A 267 3.62 10.72 -19.38
N SER A 268 4.61 11.25 -18.66
CA SER A 268 4.97 12.67 -18.78
C SER A 268 5.46 13.07 -20.17
N ILE A 269 6.11 12.16 -20.91
CA ILE A 269 6.63 12.42 -22.26
C ILE A 269 5.52 12.26 -23.31
N ASN A 270 4.79 11.13 -23.30
CA ASN A 270 3.74 10.79 -24.27
C ASN A 270 2.51 11.68 -24.13
N LEU A 271 2.15 12.06 -22.90
CA LEU A 271 1.09 13.05 -22.65
C LEU A 271 1.63 14.48 -22.66
N ASP A 272 2.93 14.67 -22.91
CA ASP A 272 3.55 15.99 -23.05
C ASP A 272 3.20 16.93 -21.87
N LEU A 273 3.20 16.37 -20.64
CA LEU A 273 2.70 17.04 -19.44
C LEU A 273 3.54 18.26 -19.04
N LYS A 274 4.80 18.30 -19.50
CA LYS A 274 5.75 19.38 -19.23
C LYS A 274 5.72 20.50 -20.28
N ARG A 275 4.90 20.38 -21.34
CA ARG A 275 4.77 21.44 -22.35
C ARG A 275 4.44 22.77 -21.69
N GLY A 276 5.18 23.82 -22.07
CA GLY A 276 5.00 25.16 -21.52
C GLY A 276 5.40 25.29 -20.06
N GLY A 277 6.34 24.48 -19.56
CA GLY A 277 6.85 24.60 -18.19
C GLY A 277 5.90 24.04 -17.13
N ASN A 278 5.38 22.83 -17.33
CA ASN A 278 4.38 22.15 -16.49
C ASN A 278 2.95 22.73 -16.57
N GLY A 279 2.66 23.60 -17.53
CA GLY A 279 1.33 24.23 -17.68
C GLY A 279 0.18 23.21 -17.78
N ARG A 280 0.40 22.09 -18.47
CA ARG A 280 -0.56 20.97 -18.56
C ARG A 280 -0.64 20.14 -17.29
N PHE A 281 0.52 19.79 -16.71
CA PHE A 281 0.59 19.05 -15.45
C PHE A 281 -0.15 19.75 -14.31
N LEU A 282 -0.03 21.08 -14.19
CA LEU A 282 -0.74 21.84 -13.15
C LEU A 282 -2.26 21.74 -13.29
N LYS A 283 -2.77 21.73 -14.53
CA LYS A 283 -4.20 21.55 -14.79
C LYS A 283 -4.66 20.14 -14.37
N THR A 284 -3.85 19.10 -14.59
CA THR A 284 -4.20 17.71 -14.20
C THR A 284 -3.92 17.39 -12.73
N ALA A 285 -3.10 18.17 -12.04
CA ALA A 285 -2.60 17.88 -10.68
C ALA A 285 -3.68 17.97 -9.57
N ALA A 286 -4.85 18.54 -9.84
CA ALA A 286 -5.97 18.60 -8.91
C ALA A 286 -7.25 18.08 -9.58
N TYR A 287 -8.10 17.36 -8.82
CA TYR A 287 -9.44 16.86 -9.22
C TYR A 287 -9.51 15.63 -10.16
N GLY A 288 -8.52 14.73 -10.14
CA GLY A 288 -8.60 13.44 -10.84
C GLY A 288 -8.31 13.49 -12.35
N HIS A 289 -8.02 12.32 -12.93
CA HIS A 289 -7.24 12.16 -14.17
C HIS A 289 -8.05 11.95 -15.48
N PHE A 290 -9.39 11.98 -15.46
CA PHE A 290 -10.19 11.65 -16.65
C PHE A 290 -11.48 12.48 -16.78
N GLY A 291 -11.94 12.73 -18.00
CA GLY A 291 -13.25 13.32 -18.30
C GLY A 291 -13.27 14.86 -18.40
N ARG A 292 -12.28 15.46 -19.07
CA ARG A 292 -12.17 16.93 -19.19
C ARG A 292 -12.12 17.38 -20.64
N ASP A 293 -12.84 18.45 -20.93
CA ASP A 293 -12.94 19.03 -22.28
C ASP A 293 -11.87 20.09 -22.58
N ASP A 294 -10.76 20.15 -21.82
CA ASP A 294 -9.70 21.14 -22.08
C ASP A 294 -8.96 20.74 -23.38
N PRO A 295 -8.92 21.61 -24.41
CA PRO A 295 -8.29 21.31 -25.71
C PRO A 295 -6.78 21.06 -25.59
N ASP A 296 -6.18 21.39 -24.46
CA ASP A 296 -4.79 21.12 -24.16
C ASP A 296 -4.55 19.67 -23.65
N PHE A 297 -5.60 18.88 -23.40
CA PHE A 297 -5.53 17.45 -23.06
C PHE A 297 -5.76 16.58 -24.30
N THR A 298 -4.73 16.49 -25.14
CA THR A 298 -4.80 15.82 -26.44
C THR A 298 -5.05 14.31 -26.38
N TRP A 299 -5.03 13.70 -25.19
CA TRP A 299 -5.30 12.29 -24.94
C TRP A 299 -6.74 11.99 -24.49
N GLU A 300 -7.53 13.02 -24.15
CA GLU A 300 -8.97 12.90 -23.88
C GLU A 300 -9.80 12.97 -25.18
N VAL A 301 -9.16 13.31 -26.31
CA VAL A 301 -9.77 13.28 -27.64
C VAL A 301 -9.67 11.85 -28.17
N GLU A 302 -10.81 11.16 -28.28
CA GLU A 302 -10.87 9.83 -28.86
C GLU A 302 -10.34 9.84 -30.30
N ASN A 303 -9.20 9.18 -30.52
CA ASN A 303 -8.72 8.87 -31.85
C ASN A 303 -9.02 7.37 -32.09
N MET A 304 -10.24 7.10 -32.57
CA MET A 304 -10.77 5.75 -32.81
C MET A 304 -9.93 4.88 -33.76
N ASP A 305 -8.93 5.44 -34.44
CA ASP A 305 -8.14 4.74 -35.45
C ASP A 305 -6.90 4.00 -34.90
N SER A 306 -6.57 4.14 -33.61
CA SER A 306 -5.28 3.64 -33.08
C SER A 306 -5.31 2.30 -32.31
N PHE A 307 -6.49 1.74 -32.02
CA PHE A 307 -6.62 0.47 -31.28
C PHE A 307 -6.81 -0.78 -32.15
N LEU A 308 -6.83 -0.62 -33.48
CA LEU A 308 -6.87 -1.76 -34.41
C LEU A 308 -5.45 -2.14 -34.86
N LEU A 309 -4.70 -2.79 -33.97
CA LEU A 309 -3.66 -3.71 -34.44
C LEU A 309 -4.37 -4.94 -35.03
N PRO A 310 -4.18 -5.28 -36.31
CA PRO A 310 -4.79 -6.48 -36.87
C PRO A 310 -4.18 -7.71 -36.20
N LEU A 311 -4.98 -8.42 -35.43
CA LEU A 311 -4.78 -9.83 -35.12
C LEU A 311 -4.86 -10.60 -36.45
N ASN A 312 -3.73 -10.79 -37.11
CA ASN A 312 -3.62 -11.80 -38.15
C ASN A 312 -3.48 -13.17 -37.46
N LEU A 313 -4.43 -14.06 -37.79
CA LEU A 313 -4.41 -15.50 -37.59
C LEU A 313 -3.13 -16.14 -38.15
#